data_AF-A0A2B4RZZ3-F1
#
_entry.id   AF-A0A2B4RZZ3-F1
#
_cell.length_a   1.000
_cell.length_b   1.000
_cell.length_c   1.000
_cell.angle_alpha   90.00
_cell.angle_beta   90.00
_cell.angle_gamma   90.00
#
_symmetry.space_group_name_H-M   'P 1'
#
loop_
_entity.id
_entity.type
_entity.pdbx_description
1 polymer ?
#
loop_
_entity_poly.entity_id
_entity_poly.type
_entity_poly.pdbx_seq_one_letter_code
_entity_poly.pdbx_strand_id
1 'polypeptide(L)'
;MSAEGSYRLELEPQKKNVFVTQLRDDEEDDAEIRKFAVVEESASKLLDTGLNTVQSTLLLKKQVEVEKVQEDLDIKRRQFAERMAACKAKEEALKKKQAQIRERVGKFEKFIEENDAKRRRAIQKYQTEFKLKTQKNRELDVLSTELEQLKTRKEGLMEKLAKYSVYEKFLMKVLDQLPEDYLEANDTMLMGIMMRFRTLSATNQSLVQMLGDTSDQVEAEQQKLQDMNQEHTQNLLLMNSELASLQEKLEETLQRKEKIDQFLISSKGVFRQQSEMLGCIRLAIDNIAEKCQRLRGTPVEKLDVDSKLKVIQEHIVEHTDILKLAKLPESAAASEGLQPSPSSILKNRISRHALIDSPFKSSPSRGLKNVQMALRFAADVKQS
;
A
#
# COMPACT_ATOMS: atom_id res chain seq x y z
N MET A 1 -19.15 8.47 49.47
CA MET A 1 -19.06 8.77 50.92
C MET A 1 -20.44 8.58 51.51
N SER A 2 -20.63 7.47 52.22
CA SER A 2 -21.87 7.08 52.86
C SER A 2 -22.15 7.94 54.08
N ALA A 3 -23.36 8.47 54.19
CA ALA A 3 -23.89 9.06 55.41
C ALA A 3 -25.36 8.64 55.55
N GLU A 4 -25.59 7.35 55.78
CA GLU A 4 -26.87 6.87 56.30
C GLU A 4 -26.95 7.23 57.78
N GLY A 5 -27.47 8.42 58.06
CA GLY A 5 -27.91 8.78 59.41
C GLY A 5 -29.13 7.94 59.77
N SER A 6 -28.91 6.79 60.39
CA SER A 6 -29.96 6.00 61.02
C SER A 6 -30.49 6.76 62.24
N TYR A 7 -31.60 7.48 62.07
CA TYR A 7 -32.32 8.06 63.21
C TYR A 7 -33.08 6.95 63.93
N ARG A 8 -32.47 6.46 65.02
CA ARG A 8 -33.10 5.51 65.94
C ARG A 8 -34.10 6.26 66.81
N LEU A 9 -35.39 6.02 66.58
CA LEU A 9 -36.47 6.54 67.41
C LEU A 9 -36.55 5.69 68.69
N GLU A 10 -36.01 6.18 69.80
CA GLU A 10 -36.19 5.57 71.11
C GLU A 10 -37.60 5.87 71.62
N LEU A 11 -38.52 4.95 71.39
CA LEU A 11 -39.84 4.98 72.00
C LEU A 11 -39.74 4.35 73.40
N GLU A 12 -40.05 5.13 74.44
CA GLU A 12 -40.27 4.58 75.78
C GLU A 12 -41.34 3.48 75.72
N PRO A 13 -41.21 2.40 76.53
CA PRO A 13 -42.17 1.30 76.50
C PRO A 13 -43.57 1.80 76.84
N GLN A 14 -44.52 1.43 75.98
CA GLN A 14 -45.93 1.77 76.07
C GLN A 14 -46.50 1.33 77.43
N LYS A 15 -46.81 2.30 78.32
CA LYS A 15 -47.48 2.00 79.60
C LYS A 15 -48.86 1.40 79.31
N LYS A 16 -49.04 0.11 79.63
CA LYS A 16 -50.35 -0.54 79.65
C LYS A 16 -51.21 0.16 80.72
N ASN A 17 -52.12 1.02 80.27
CA ASN A 17 -53.19 1.51 81.13
C ASN A 17 -54.19 0.36 81.36
N VAL A 18 -53.92 -0.44 82.39
CA VAL A 18 -54.90 -1.38 82.92
C VAL A 18 -55.89 -0.56 83.74
N PHE A 19 -57.09 -0.32 83.20
CA PHE A 19 -58.21 0.11 84.03
C PHE A 19 -58.67 -1.07 84.86
N VAL A 20 -58.11 -1.21 86.06
CA VAL A 20 -58.73 -2.00 87.12
C VAL A 20 -59.66 -1.05 87.86
N THR A 21 -60.97 -1.13 87.59
CA THR A 21 -61.97 -0.63 88.54
C THR A 21 -61.97 -1.58 89.73
N GLN A 22 -61.04 -1.38 90.65
CA GLN A 22 -61.16 -1.91 92.01
C GLN A 22 -62.35 -1.21 92.66
N LEU A 23 -63.49 -1.91 92.70
CA LEU A 23 -64.48 -1.70 93.75
C LEU A 23 -63.77 -2.00 95.07
N ARG A 24 -63.46 -0.95 95.84
CA ARG A 24 -63.16 -1.11 97.25
C ARG A 24 -64.49 -1.14 97.97
N ASP A 25 -64.87 -2.35 98.35
CA ASP A 25 -65.69 -2.59 99.52
C ASP A 25 -64.78 -2.31 100.72
N ASP A 26 -64.94 -1.15 101.35
CA ASP A 26 -64.42 -0.90 102.68
C ASP A 26 -65.62 -0.62 103.59
N GLU A 27 -65.68 -1.49 104.59
CA GLU A 27 -66.67 -1.66 105.63
C GLU A 27 -66.68 -0.50 106.63
N GLU A 28 -67.81 -0.44 107.35
CA GLU A 28 -67.92 -0.02 108.74
C GLU A 28 -67.53 1.42 109.10
N ASP A 29 -68.56 2.26 109.27
CA ASP A 29 -68.64 3.10 110.46
C ASP A 29 -70.08 3.08 111.00
N ASP A 30 -70.18 2.51 112.19
CA ASP A 30 -71.34 2.41 113.05
C ASP A 30 -72.05 3.76 113.26
N ALA A 31 -73.34 3.81 112.92
CA ALA A 31 -74.24 4.83 113.44
C ALA A 31 -75.66 4.28 113.59
N GLU A 32 -75.83 3.59 114.72
CA GLU A 32 -77.02 3.65 115.57
C GLU A 32 -78.38 3.39 114.89
N ILE A 33 -78.71 2.11 114.91
CA ILE A 33 -80.05 1.52 114.77
C ILE A 33 -81.08 2.31 115.58
N ARG A 34 -81.99 3.04 114.92
CA ARG A 34 -83.32 3.35 115.48
C ARG A 34 -84.36 2.44 114.83
N LYS A 35 -84.43 1.21 115.35
CA LYS A 35 -85.63 0.36 115.27
C LYS A 35 -86.79 1.14 115.89
N PHE A 36 -87.75 1.56 115.09
CA PHE A 36 -89.06 1.91 115.65
C PHE A 36 -89.73 0.60 116.05
N ALA A 37 -89.93 0.42 117.35
CA ALA A 37 -90.69 -0.67 117.91
C ALA A 37 -92.15 -0.57 117.43
N VAL A 38 -92.60 -1.61 116.74
CA VAL A 38 -94.02 -1.94 116.60
C VAL A 38 -94.54 -2.19 118.02
N VAL A 39 -95.34 -1.28 118.53
CA VAL A 39 -96.15 -1.50 119.73
C VAL A 39 -97.49 -2.03 119.26
N GLU A 40 -97.58 -3.36 119.22
CA GLU A 40 -98.83 -4.05 119.50
C GLU A 40 -99.24 -3.72 120.93
N GLU A 41 -100.53 -3.46 121.13
CA GLU A 41 -101.29 -3.35 122.40
C GLU A 41 -102.02 -2.00 122.61
N SER A 42 -103.26 -2.01 122.11
CA SER A 42 -104.50 -1.51 122.72
C SER A 42 -104.43 -0.37 123.74
N ALA A 43 -104.36 0.87 123.25
CA ALA A 43 -104.63 2.10 124.00
C ALA A 43 -106.12 2.31 124.37
N SER A 44 -106.94 1.25 124.36
CA SER A 44 -108.38 1.29 124.62
C SER A 44 -108.79 0.63 125.95
N LYS A 45 -107.83 0.26 126.82
CA LYS A 45 -108.09 -0.41 128.11
C LYS A 45 -107.42 0.22 129.35
N LEU A 46 -107.04 1.50 129.28
CA LEU A 46 -106.44 2.25 130.40
C LEU A 46 -106.96 3.70 130.55
N LEU A 47 -108.15 4.00 130.03
CA LEU A 47 -108.84 5.29 130.26
C LEU A 47 -110.27 5.10 130.79
N ASP A 48 -110.48 4.00 131.50
CA ASP A 48 -111.64 3.81 132.39
C ASP A 48 -111.11 3.96 133.82
N THR A 49 -111.81 4.77 134.63
CA THR A 49 -111.50 5.18 136.02
C THR A 49 -110.64 6.43 136.17
N GLY A 50 -111.26 7.53 136.60
CA GLY A 50 -110.57 8.78 136.92
C GLY A 50 -111.39 10.03 136.62
N LEU A 51 -112.64 10.04 137.08
CA LEU A 51 -113.54 11.18 137.04
C LEU A 51 -112.86 12.41 137.69
N ASN A 52 -112.76 13.48 136.91
CA ASN A 52 -112.40 14.85 137.27
C ASN A 52 -110.91 15.19 137.45
N THR A 53 -110.53 16.24 136.71
CA THR A 53 -109.26 16.99 136.69
C THR A 53 -108.24 16.51 135.63
N VAL A 54 -107.96 17.43 134.68
CA VAL A 54 -106.82 17.45 133.72
C VAL A 54 -106.84 16.63 132.39
N GLN A 55 -107.96 16.63 131.64
CA GLN A 55 -107.95 16.25 130.20
C GLN A 55 -107.13 17.21 129.31
N SER A 56 -106.98 18.47 129.72
CA SER A 56 -106.18 19.46 129.00
C SER A 56 -104.69 19.09 128.93
N THR A 57 -104.09 18.51 129.97
CA THR A 57 -102.64 18.22 130.02
C THR A 57 -102.23 16.97 129.26
N LEU A 58 -103.11 15.97 129.10
CA LEU A 58 -102.80 14.74 128.37
C LEU A 58 -102.87 14.96 126.85
N LEU A 59 -103.88 15.72 126.41
CA LEU A 59 -103.98 16.24 125.05
C LEU A 59 -102.76 17.10 124.72
N LEU A 60 -102.32 17.96 125.66
CA LEU A 60 -101.08 18.73 125.52
C LEU A 60 -99.84 17.83 125.36
N LYS A 61 -99.70 16.74 126.12
CA LYS A 61 -98.57 15.81 125.97
C LYS A 61 -98.55 15.10 124.62
N LYS A 62 -99.71 14.63 124.13
CA LYS A 62 -99.81 13.99 122.81
C LYS A 62 -99.63 15.00 121.68
N GLN A 63 -100.09 16.23 121.86
CA GLN A 63 -99.82 17.34 120.96
C GLN A 63 -98.32 17.63 120.90
N VAL A 64 -97.63 17.69 122.04
CA VAL A 64 -96.18 17.86 122.13
C VAL A 64 -95.41 16.68 121.53
N GLU A 65 -95.89 15.44 121.65
CA GLU A 65 -95.27 14.26 121.00
C GLU A 65 -95.44 14.29 119.47
N VAL A 66 -96.64 14.65 118.98
CA VAL A 66 -96.90 14.83 117.55
C VAL A 66 -96.10 15.99 117.00
N GLU A 67 -95.99 17.10 117.74
CA GLU A 67 -95.12 18.24 117.40
C GLU A 67 -93.66 17.82 117.33
N LYS A 68 -93.15 17.03 118.29
CA LYS A 68 -91.76 16.51 118.25
C LYS A 68 -91.50 15.57 117.07
N VAL A 69 -92.42 14.65 116.77
CA VAL A 69 -92.29 13.76 115.59
C VAL A 69 -92.41 14.57 114.30
N GLN A 70 -93.26 15.58 114.27
CA GLN A 70 -93.39 16.50 113.14
C GLN A 70 -92.12 17.32 112.94
N GLU A 71 -91.51 17.82 114.03
CA GLU A 71 -90.21 18.48 114.03
C GLU A 71 -89.10 17.54 113.51
N ASP A 72 -89.03 16.30 114.00
CA ASP A 72 -88.07 15.28 113.54
C ASP A 72 -88.26 14.93 112.06
N LEU A 73 -89.50 14.80 111.61
CA LEU A 73 -89.84 14.51 110.21
C LEU A 73 -89.47 15.70 109.32
N ASP A 74 -89.71 16.93 109.77
CA ASP A 74 -89.31 18.14 109.06
C ASP A 74 -87.78 18.30 109.04
N ILE A 75 -87.06 17.92 110.10
CA ILE A 75 -85.59 17.84 110.12
C ILE A 75 -85.10 16.80 109.11
N LYS A 76 -85.68 15.60 109.06
CA LYS A 76 -85.30 14.56 108.10
C LYS A 76 -85.62 14.93 106.65
N ARG A 77 -86.75 15.60 106.41
CA ARG A 77 -87.09 16.18 105.09
C ARG A 77 -86.08 17.23 104.67
N ARG A 78 -85.67 18.12 105.59
CA ARG A 78 -84.61 19.11 105.32
C ARG A 78 -83.27 18.43 105.02
N GLN A 79 -82.85 17.45 105.82
CA GLN A 79 -81.62 16.69 105.59
C GLN A 79 -81.63 15.94 104.24
N PHE A 80 -82.76 15.33 103.87
CA PHE A 80 -82.90 14.67 102.57
C PHE A 80 -82.89 15.68 101.42
N ALA A 81 -83.60 16.80 101.56
CA ALA A 81 -83.59 17.88 100.57
C ALA A 81 -82.19 18.46 100.38
N GLU A 82 -81.43 18.65 101.46
CA GLU A 82 -80.04 19.11 101.44
C GLU A 82 -79.12 18.09 100.76
N ARG A 83 -79.24 16.80 101.09
CA ARG A 83 -78.48 15.73 100.41
C ARG A 83 -78.81 15.64 98.93
N MET A 84 -80.09 15.73 98.57
CA MET A 84 -80.51 15.74 97.16
C MET A 84 -80.00 16.98 96.44
N ALA A 85 -79.99 18.15 97.08
CA ALA A 85 -79.40 19.37 96.53
C ALA A 85 -77.88 19.22 96.33
N ALA A 86 -77.16 18.64 97.30
CA ALA A 86 -75.72 18.37 97.20
C ALA A 86 -75.39 17.35 96.10
N CYS A 87 -76.20 16.29 95.95
CA CYS A 87 -76.05 15.33 94.86
C CYS A 87 -76.31 15.97 93.50
N LYS A 88 -77.38 16.78 93.35
CA LYS A 88 -77.64 17.55 92.13
C LYS A 88 -76.48 18.49 91.79
N ALA A 89 -75.95 19.20 92.79
CA ALA A 89 -74.80 20.08 92.60
C ALA A 89 -73.54 19.30 92.15
N LYS A 90 -73.28 18.12 92.72
CA LYS A 90 -72.18 17.23 92.31
C LYS A 90 -72.38 16.69 90.90
N GLU A 91 -73.59 16.29 90.53
CA GLU A 91 -73.94 15.83 89.18
C GLU A 91 -73.72 16.94 88.14
N GLU A 92 -74.18 18.15 88.42
CA GLU A 92 -73.94 19.31 87.57
C GLU A 92 -72.45 19.65 87.44
N ALA A 93 -71.70 19.58 88.54
CA ALA A 93 -70.24 19.79 88.52
C ALA A 93 -69.53 18.72 87.68
N LEU A 94 -69.94 17.45 87.79
CA LEU A 94 -69.39 16.34 87.00
C LEU A 94 -69.74 16.50 85.51
N LYS A 95 -70.98 16.87 85.19
CA LYS A 95 -71.41 17.15 83.82
C LYS A 95 -70.63 18.32 83.21
N LYS A 96 -70.38 19.39 83.98
CA LYS A 96 -69.50 20.51 83.57
C LYS A 96 -68.06 20.03 83.31
N LYS A 97 -67.47 19.22 84.20
CA LYS A 97 -66.13 18.66 84.01
C LYS A 97 -66.06 17.74 82.78
N GLN A 98 -67.06 16.88 82.57
CA GLN A 98 -67.13 16.00 81.40
C GLN A 98 -67.24 16.82 80.10
N ALA A 99 -68.07 17.87 80.08
CA ALA A 99 -68.18 18.77 78.95
C ALA A 99 -66.85 19.47 78.65
N GLN A 100 -66.14 19.97 79.67
CA GLN A 100 -64.80 20.56 79.51
C GLN A 100 -63.77 19.57 78.96
N ILE A 101 -63.78 18.31 79.41
CA ILE A 101 -62.89 17.28 78.88
C ILE A 101 -63.22 17.02 77.41
N ARG A 102 -64.50 16.86 77.05
CA ARG A 102 -64.91 16.67 75.65
C ARG A 102 -64.49 17.85 74.77
N GLU A 103 -64.63 19.07 75.24
CA GLU A 103 -64.19 20.27 74.51
C GLU A 103 -62.66 20.29 74.33
N ARG A 104 -61.89 19.92 75.36
CA ARG A 104 -60.42 19.81 75.26
C ARG A 104 -60.01 18.73 74.28
N VAL A 105 -60.63 17.54 74.33
CA VAL A 105 -60.37 16.46 73.38
C VAL A 105 -60.65 16.93 71.96
N GLY A 106 -61.80 17.56 71.71
CA GLY A 106 -62.11 18.11 70.38
C GLY A 106 -61.14 19.19 69.91
N LYS A 107 -60.57 20.00 70.81
CA LYS A 107 -59.51 20.96 70.48
C LYS A 107 -58.18 20.25 70.15
N PHE A 108 -57.83 19.20 70.89
CA PHE A 108 -56.62 18.42 70.63
C PHE A 108 -56.72 17.62 69.33
N GLU A 109 -57.86 17.00 69.05
CA GLU A 109 -58.13 16.32 67.78
C GLU A 109 -57.97 17.28 66.60
N LYS A 110 -58.60 18.46 66.66
CA LYS A 110 -58.41 19.51 65.64
C LYS A 110 -56.94 19.95 65.51
N PHE A 111 -56.23 20.11 66.61
CA PHE A 111 -54.81 20.47 66.59
C PHE A 111 -53.95 19.38 65.94
N ILE A 112 -54.22 18.10 66.23
CA ILE A 112 -53.54 16.95 65.61
C ILE A 112 -53.83 16.93 64.11
N GLU A 113 -55.10 17.06 63.70
CA GLU A 113 -55.48 17.10 62.29
C GLU A 113 -54.81 18.26 61.53
N GLU A 114 -54.78 19.45 62.11
CA GLU A 114 -54.10 20.62 61.53
C GLU A 114 -52.59 20.42 61.44
N ASN A 115 -51.97 19.82 62.46
CA ASN A 115 -50.54 19.54 62.46
C ASN A 115 -50.20 18.49 61.39
N ASP A 116 -50.97 17.41 61.31
CA ASP A 116 -50.83 16.38 60.29
C ASP A 116 -51.08 16.93 58.89
N ALA A 117 -52.03 17.87 58.73
CA ALA A 117 -52.24 18.58 57.47
C ALA A 117 -51.07 19.50 57.12
N LYS A 118 -50.43 20.16 58.10
CA LYS A 118 -49.20 20.96 57.89
C LYS A 118 -48.02 20.07 57.51
N ARG A 119 -47.82 18.95 58.21
CA ARG A 119 -46.79 17.95 57.92
C ARG A 119 -46.97 17.35 56.52
N ARG A 120 -48.19 16.93 56.16
CA ARG A 120 -48.50 16.41 54.81
C ARG A 120 -48.22 17.46 53.73
N ARG A 121 -48.65 18.71 53.91
CA ARG A 121 -48.35 19.80 52.96
C ARG A 121 -46.86 20.05 52.81
N ALA A 122 -46.10 20.06 53.91
CA ALA A 122 -44.65 20.24 53.88
C ALA A 122 -43.95 19.09 53.14
N ILE A 123 -44.33 17.84 53.41
CA ILE A 123 -43.79 16.66 52.73
C ILE A 123 -44.13 16.70 51.24
N GLN A 124 -45.38 17.00 50.88
CA GLN A 124 -45.79 17.07 49.48
C GLN A 124 -45.03 18.16 48.73
N LYS A 125 -44.88 19.35 49.33
CA LYS A 125 -44.06 20.44 48.76
C LYS A 125 -42.61 20.02 48.58
N TYR A 126 -42.01 19.38 49.58
CA TYR A 126 -40.64 18.86 49.45
C TYR A 126 -40.51 17.84 48.31
N GLN A 127 -41.46 16.91 48.19
CA GLN A 127 -41.45 15.90 47.13
C GLN A 127 -41.61 16.52 45.73
N THR A 128 -42.48 17.52 45.57
CA THR A 128 -42.65 18.21 44.28
C THR A 128 -41.40 18.99 43.90
N GLU A 129 -40.82 19.74 44.84
CA GLU A 129 -39.58 20.50 44.63
C GLU A 129 -38.40 19.57 44.34
N PHE A 130 -38.31 18.45 45.05
CA PHE A 130 -37.25 17.45 44.83
C PHE A 130 -37.36 16.85 43.42
N LYS A 131 -38.55 16.42 43.00
CA LYS A 131 -38.78 15.89 41.65
C LYS A 131 -38.44 16.92 40.57
N LEU A 132 -38.88 18.18 40.75
CA LEU A 132 -38.57 19.26 39.84
C LEU A 132 -37.07 19.53 39.76
N LYS A 133 -36.38 19.60 40.90
CA LYS A 133 -34.92 19.75 40.96
C LYS A 133 -34.20 18.60 40.25
N THR A 134 -34.61 17.36 40.49
CA THR A 134 -34.02 16.20 39.80
C THR A 134 -34.24 16.27 38.30
N GLN A 135 -35.42 16.66 37.84
CA GLN A 135 -35.69 16.84 36.41
C GLN A 135 -34.81 17.94 35.81
N LYS A 136 -34.73 19.11 36.46
CA LYS A 136 -33.91 20.23 35.99
C LYS A 136 -32.42 19.93 36.00
N ASN A 137 -31.92 19.18 36.98
CA ASN A 137 -30.53 18.74 36.98
C ASN A 137 -30.23 17.79 35.80
N ARG A 138 -31.14 16.86 35.47
CA ARG A 138 -30.97 16.00 34.30
C ARG A 138 -30.98 16.80 33.00
N GLU A 139 -31.89 17.76 32.86
CA GLU A 139 -31.92 18.67 31.70
C GLU A 139 -30.61 19.46 31.58
N LEU A 140 -30.08 19.95 32.71
CA LEU A 140 -28.80 20.66 32.76
C LEU A 140 -27.65 19.75 32.34
N ASP A 141 -27.58 18.52 32.86
CA ASP A 141 -26.53 17.56 32.50
C ASP A 141 -26.55 17.27 30.99
N VAL A 142 -27.72 17.01 30.41
CA VAL A 142 -27.87 16.79 28.97
C VAL A 142 -27.39 18.00 28.18
N LEU A 143 -27.90 19.20 28.49
CA LEU A 143 -27.50 20.43 27.80
C LEU A 143 -26.00 20.72 27.95
N SER A 144 -25.41 20.43 29.10
CA SER A 144 -23.98 20.59 29.33
C SER A 144 -23.17 19.65 28.45
N THR A 145 -23.60 18.40 28.29
CA THR A 145 -22.92 17.46 27.39
C THR A 145 -23.05 17.84 25.93
N GLU A 146 -24.21 18.31 25.49
CA GLU A 146 -24.43 18.80 24.12
C GLU A 146 -23.56 20.03 23.82
N LEU A 147 -23.48 20.96 24.77
CA LEU A 147 -22.64 22.15 24.66
C LEU A 147 -21.16 21.78 24.50
N GLU A 148 -20.68 20.81 25.27
CA GLU A 148 -19.29 20.34 25.17
C GLU A 148 -19.01 19.62 23.83
N GLN A 149 -19.97 18.82 23.33
CA GLN A 149 -19.88 18.23 22.00
C GLN A 149 -19.85 19.28 20.89
N LEU A 150 -20.66 20.34 21.00
CA LEU A 150 -20.66 21.43 20.03
C LEU A 150 -19.37 22.24 20.08
N LYS A 151 -18.80 22.48 21.26
CA LYS A 151 -17.48 23.14 21.40
C LYS A 151 -16.37 22.33 20.76
N THR A 152 -16.26 21.05 21.08
CA THR A 152 -15.24 20.17 20.49
C THR A 152 -15.39 20.06 18.97
N ARG A 153 -16.64 19.97 18.47
CA ARG A 153 -16.91 20.03 17.02
C ARG A 153 -16.46 21.36 16.40
N LYS A 154 -16.75 22.49 17.06
CA LYS A 154 -16.33 23.82 16.61
C LYS A 154 -14.80 23.91 16.55
N GLU A 155 -14.10 23.47 17.58
CA GLU A 155 -12.63 23.45 17.63
C GLU A 155 -12.06 22.61 16.49
N GLY A 156 -12.57 21.39 16.30
CA GLY A 156 -12.16 20.54 15.18
C GLY A 156 -12.44 21.15 13.81
N LEU A 157 -13.52 21.91 13.64
CA LEU A 157 -13.80 22.66 12.42
C LEU A 157 -12.87 23.86 12.25
N MET A 158 -12.54 24.58 13.32
CA MET A 158 -11.57 25.69 13.29
C MET A 158 -10.16 25.21 12.93
N GLU A 159 -9.73 24.07 13.45
CA GLU A 159 -8.46 23.45 13.05
C GLU A 159 -8.44 23.08 11.57
N LYS A 160 -9.54 22.48 11.07
CA LYS A 160 -9.67 22.17 9.64
C LYS A 160 -9.63 23.45 8.80
N LEU A 161 -10.35 24.49 9.21
CA LEU A 161 -10.34 25.79 8.53
C LEU A 161 -8.93 26.38 8.52
N ALA A 162 -8.20 26.35 9.64
CA ALA A 162 -6.83 26.84 9.71
C ALA A 162 -5.91 26.06 8.76
N LYS A 163 -6.00 24.72 8.75
CA LYS A 163 -5.27 23.83 7.82
C LYS A 163 -5.58 24.17 6.36
N TYR A 164 -6.85 24.37 6.02
CA TYR A 164 -7.25 24.63 4.64
C TYR A 164 -7.10 26.08 4.18
N SER A 165 -7.01 27.04 5.10
CA SER A 165 -6.84 28.47 4.79
C SER A 165 -5.56 28.77 3.99
N VAL A 166 -4.54 27.93 4.13
CA VAL A 166 -3.29 28.05 3.36
C VAL A 166 -3.55 27.81 1.87
N TYR A 167 -4.36 26.81 1.53
CA TYR A 167 -4.72 26.51 0.15
C TYR A 167 -5.63 27.57 -0.44
N GLU A 168 -6.58 28.09 0.33
CA GLU A 168 -7.42 29.21 -0.09
C GLU A 168 -6.55 30.44 -0.42
N LYS A 169 -5.66 30.85 0.49
CA LYS A 169 -4.72 31.96 0.27
C LYS A 169 -3.83 31.72 -0.96
N PHE A 170 -3.37 30.49 -1.16
CA PHE A 170 -2.60 30.13 -2.34
C PHE A 170 -3.42 30.29 -3.62
N LEU A 171 -4.65 29.77 -3.65
CA LEU A 171 -5.51 29.87 -4.82
C LEU A 171 -5.90 31.31 -5.15
N MET A 172 -6.10 32.16 -4.13
CA MET A 172 -6.32 33.59 -4.32
C MET A 172 -5.08 34.25 -4.96
N LYS A 173 -3.86 33.93 -4.50
CA LYS A 173 -2.63 34.43 -5.14
C LYS A 173 -2.48 33.96 -6.59
N VAL A 174 -2.89 32.75 -6.91
CA VAL A 174 -2.89 32.23 -8.29
C VAL A 174 -3.87 33.04 -9.14
N LEU A 175 -5.04 33.36 -8.59
CA LEU A 175 -6.04 34.18 -9.24
C LEU A 175 -5.52 35.61 -9.50
N ASP A 176 -4.79 36.20 -8.56
CA ASP A 176 -4.17 37.53 -8.73
C ASP A 176 -3.12 37.57 -9.86
N GLN A 177 -2.51 36.41 -10.20
CA GLN A 177 -1.52 36.30 -11.27
C GLN A 177 -2.14 35.94 -12.63
N LEU A 178 -3.43 35.59 -12.65
CA LEU A 178 -4.10 35.22 -13.88
C LEU A 178 -4.40 36.47 -14.72
N PRO A 179 -4.21 36.41 -16.06
CA PRO A 179 -4.67 37.47 -16.94
C PRO A 179 -6.18 37.69 -16.82
N GLU A 180 -6.62 38.94 -17.02
CA GLU A 180 -8.04 39.26 -17.17
C GLU A 180 -8.63 38.41 -18.32
N ASP A 181 -9.85 37.91 -18.12
CA ASP A 181 -10.59 37.01 -19.04
C ASP A 181 -10.00 35.62 -19.29
N TYR A 182 -9.01 35.16 -18.51
CA TYR A 182 -8.45 33.80 -18.68
C TYR A 182 -9.43 32.67 -18.30
N LEU A 183 -10.40 32.95 -17.43
CA LEU A 183 -11.39 31.98 -16.97
C LEU A 183 -12.73 32.28 -17.62
N GLU A 184 -13.33 31.25 -18.22
CA GLU A 184 -14.73 31.30 -18.65
C GLU A 184 -15.64 31.51 -17.43
N ALA A 185 -16.69 32.32 -17.61
CA ALA A 185 -17.63 32.70 -16.56
C ALA A 185 -18.27 31.47 -15.89
N ASN A 186 -17.70 31.05 -14.77
CA ASN A 186 -18.23 30.04 -13.87
C ASN A 186 -18.64 30.71 -12.55
N ASP A 187 -19.59 30.11 -11.82
CA ASP A 187 -20.24 30.66 -10.61
C ASP A 187 -19.27 31.25 -9.57
N THR A 188 -18.02 30.76 -9.51
CA THR A 188 -16.91 31.43 -8.80
C THR A 188 -15.62 31.31 -9.59
N MET A 189 -14.78 32.35 -9.57
CA MET A 189 -13.46 32.32 -10.22
C MET A 189 -12.58 31.15 -9.71
N LEU A 190 -12.69 30.80 -8.43
CA LEU A 190 -12.01 29.66 -7.83
C LEU A 190 -12.40 28.33 -8.48
N MET A 191 -13.70 28.13 -8.74
CA MET A 191 -14.20 26.95 -9.44
C MET A 191 -13.70 26.91 -10.88
N GLY A 192 -13.66 28.06 -11.56
CA GLY A 192 -13.07 28.19 -12.89
C GLY A 192 -11.62 27.70 -12.93
N ILE A 193 -10.79 28.14 -11.98
CA ILE A 193 -9.39 27.70 -11.87
C ILE A 193 -9.30 26.19 -11.65
N MET A 194 -10.11 25.63 -10.75
CA MET A 194 -10.10 24.19 -10.48
C MET A 194 -10.49 23.36 -11.71
N MET A 195 -11.51 23.80 -12.46
CA MET A 195 -11.92 23.13 -13.70
C MET A 195 -10.85 23.23 -14.78
N ARG A 196 -10.25 24.42 -14.95
CA ARG A 196 -9.15 24.61 -15.91
C ARG A 196 -7.94 23.75 -15.55
N PHE A 197 -7.56 23.68 -14.28
CA PHE A 197 -6.49 22.82 -13.81
C PHE A 197 -6.78 21.35 -14.10
N ARG A 198 -8.00 20.86 -13.84
CA ARG A 198 -8.39 19.48 -14.15
C ARG A 198 -8.22 19.16 -15.63
N THR A 199 -8.73 20.02 -16.51
CA THR A 199 -8.59 19.83 -17.95
C THR A 199 -7.13 19.87 -18.37
N LEU A 200 -6.35 20.85 -17.89
CA LEU A 200 -4.95 20.98 -18.25
C LEU A 200 -4.10 19.81 -17.74
N SER A 201 -4.36 19.35 -16.52
CA SER A 201 -3.70 18.18 -15.94
C SER A 201 -4.01 16.91 -16.72
N ALA A 202 -5.27 16.72 -17.13
CA ALA A 202 -5.66 15.59 -17.96
C ALA A 202 -4.98 15.64 -19.34
N THR A 203 -5.00 16.80 -20.01
CA THR A 203 -4.31 16.97 -21.30
C THR A 203 -2.80 16.76 -21.17
N ASN A 204 -2.18 17.27 -20.10
CA ASN A 204 -0.76 17.09 -19.86
C ASN A 204 -0.41 15.61 -19.65
N GLN A 205 -1.23 14.87 -18.89
CA GLN A 205 -1.04 13.44 -18.72
C GLN A 205 -1.12 12.69 -20.05
N SER A 206 -2.09 13.02 -20.91
CA SER A 206 -2.19 12.43 -22.25
C SER A 206 -1.00 12.80 -23.14
N LEU A 207 -0.53 14.05 -23.11
CA LEU A 207 0.64 14.49 -23.87
C LEU A 207 1.92 13.79 -23.43
N VAL A 208 2.15 13.66 -22.12
CA VAL A 208 3.30 12.93 -21.58
C VAL A 208 3.25 11.46 -21.99
N GLN A 209 2.07 10.84 -21.96
CA GLN A 209 1.91 9.47 -22.44
C GLN A 209 2.22 9.34 -23.94
N MET A 210 1.66 10.21 -24.78
CA MET A 210 1.96 10.20 -26.22
C MET A 210 3.44 10.46 -26.51
N LEU A 211 4.09 11.33 -25.73
CA LEU A 211 5.53 11.58 -25.85
C LEU A 211 6.33 10.31 -25.51
N GLY A 212 5.94 9.59 -24.45
CA GLY A 212 6.53 8.28 -24.12
C GLY A 212 6.36 7.28 -25.26
N ASP A 213 5.13 7.10 -25.74
CA ASP A 213 4.83 6.15 -26.81
C ASP A 213 5.57 6.48 -28.12
N THR A 214 5.69 7.76 -28.46
CA THR A 214 6.44 8.20 -29.65
C THR A 214 7.95 8.05 -29.48
N SER A 215 8.49 8.28 -28.28
CA SER A 215 9.90 8.01 -27.96
C SER A 215 10.22 6.53 -28.13
N ASP A 216 9.39 5.65 -27.58
CA ASP A 216 9.55 4.19 -27.70
C ASP A 216 9.49 3.74 -29.16
N GLN A 217 8.59 4.32 -29.97
CA GLN A 217 8.52 4.06 -31.41
C GLN A 217 9.79 4.51 -32.15
N VAL A 218 10.33 5.68 -31.82
CA VAL A 218 11.58 6.19 -32.41
C VAL A 218 12.75 5.28 -32.05
N GLU A 219 12.86 4.85 -30.80
CA GLU A 219 13.90 3.91 -30.36
C GLU A 219 13.79 2.57 -31.10
N ALA A 220 12.58 2.03 -31.27
CA ALA A 220 12.35 0.80 -32.01
C ALA A 220 12.74 0.90 -33.49
N GLU A 221 12.37 2.00 -34.16
CA GLU A 221 12.76 2.22 -35.57
C GLU A 221 14.26 2.51 -35.71
N GLN A 222 14.89 3.19 -34.75
CA GLN A 222 16.35 3.36 -34.72
C GLN A 222 17.08 2.03 -34.58
N GLN A 223 16.61 1.15 -33.69
CA GLN A 223 17.18 -0.18 -33.52
C GLN A 223 17.03 -1.01 -34.81
N LYS A 224 15.85 -0.99 -35.44
CA LYS A 224 15.61 -1.66 -36.71
C LYS A 224 16.51 -1.14 -37.84
N LEU A 225 16.73 0.17 -37.92
CA LEU A 225 17.65 0.77 -38.88
C LEU A 225 19.10 0.34 -38.62
N GLN A 226 19.50 0.29 -37.33
CA GLN A 226 20.82 -0.17 -36.94
C GLN A 226 21.03 -1.65 -37.33
N ASP A 227 20.03 -2.51 -37.11
CA ASP A 227 20.08 -3.92 -37.50
C ASP A 227 20.21 -4.09 -39.02
N MET A 228 19.40 -3.36 -39.81
CA MET A 228 19.51 -3.37 -41.28
C MET A 228 20.88 -2.89 -41.77
N ASN A 229 21.46 -1.85 -41.14
CA ASN A 229 22.78 -1.36 -41.50
C ASN A 229 23.88 -2.38 -41.16
N GLN A 230 23.77 -3.08 -40.03
CA GLN A 230 24.69 -4.16 -39.66
C GLN A 230 24.60 -5.31 -40.66
N GLU A 231 23.39 -5.75 -41.01
CA GLU A 231 23.16 -6.79 -42.01
C GLU A 231 23.73 -6.39 -43.38
N HIS A 232 23.49 -5.16 -43.82
CA HIS A 232 24.02 -4.66 -45.08
C HIS A 232 25.56 -4.62 -45.07
N THR A 233 26.17 -4.16 -43.98
CA THR A 233 27.63 -4.13 -43.82
C THR A 233 28.22 -5.55 -43.84
N GLN A 234 27.55 -6.49 -43.16
CA GLN A 234 27.94 -7.91 -43.17
C GLN A 234 27.86 -8.49 -44.59
N ASN A 235 26.77 -8.22 -45.32
CA ASN A 235 26.60 -8.67 -46.70
C ASN A 235 27.68 -8.07 -47.62
N LEU A 236 28.02 -6.79 -47.46
CA LEU A 236 29.10 -6.15 -48.21
C LEU A 236 30.46 -6.82 -47.93
N LEU A 237 30.74 -7.18 -46.67
CA LEU A 237 31.96 -7.92 -46.31
C LEU A 237 31.99 -9.32 -46.96
N LEU A 238 30.86 -10.03 -46.96
CA LEU A 238 30.74 -11.33 -47.63
C LEU A 238 30.98 -11.20 -49.14
N MET A 239 30.31 -10.25 -49.81
CA MET A 239 30.50 -10.00 -51.25
C MET A 239 31.93 -9.60 -51.58
N ASN A 240 32.58 -8.77 -50.77
CA ASN A 240 33.99 -8.41 -50.97
C ASN A 240 34.93 -9.60 -50.79
N SER A 241 34.63 -10.49 -49.84
CA SER A 241 35.39 -11.74 -49.67
C SER A 241 35.23 -12.68 -50.87
N GLU A 242 34.02 -12.79 -51.41
CA GLU A 242 33.76 -13.56 -52.64
C GLU A 242 34.49 -12.96 -53.85
N LEU A 243 34.44 -11.63 -54.00
CA LEU A 243 35.13 -10.90 -55.05
C LEU A 243 36.65 -11.14 -54.98
N ALA A 244 37.25 -11.05 -53.79
CA ALA A 244 38.66 -11.35 -53.58
C ALA A 244 39.01 -12.79 -53.97
N SER A 245 38.18 -13.78 -53.61
CA SER A 245 38.39 -15.18 -54.02
C SER A 245 38.30 -15.38 -55.53
N LEU A 246 37.37 -14.68 -56.20
CA LEU A 246 37.25 -14.72 -57.65
C LEU A 246 38.43 -14.04 -58.36
N GLN A 247 38.92 -12.92 -57.82
CA GLN A 247 40.13 -12.26 -58.32
C GLN A 247 41.36 -13.15 -58.18
N GLU A 248 41.54 -13.81 -57.04
CA GLU A 248 42.63 -14.77 -56.82
C GLU A 248 42.59 -15.90 -57.87
N LYS A 249 41.41 -16.48 -58.12
CA LYS A 249 41.23 -17.51 -59.18
C LYS A 249 41.53 -16.96 -60.57
N LEU A 250 41.15 -15.72 -60.87
CA LEU A 250 41.45 -15.07 -62.14
C LEU A 250 42.95 -14.89 -62.33
N GLU A 251 43.64 -14.37 -61.31
CA GLU A 251 45.10 -14.21 -61.35
C GLU A 251 45.82 -15.55 -61.50
N GLU A 252 45.38 -16.58 -60.78
CA GLU A 252 45.96 -17.92 -60.88
C GLU A 252 45.78 -18.53 -62.29
N THR A 253 44.60 -18.34 -62.90
CA THR A 253 44.35 -18.80 -64.28
C THR A 253 45.13 -18.00 -65.31
N LEU A 254 45.25 -16.68 -65.15
CA LEU A 254 46.09 -15.84 -66.02
C LEU A 254 47.57 -16.20 -65.92
N GLN A 255 48.10 -16.40 -64.72
CA GLN A 255 49.48 -16.85 -64.52
C GLN A 255 49.72 -18.23 -65.16
N ARG A 256 48.76 -19.16 -65.04
CA ARG A 256 48.84 -20.48 -65.68
C ARG A 256 48.84 -20.36 -67.20
N LYS A 257 47.98 -19.50 -67.77
CA LYS A 257 47.97 -19.21 -69.21
C LYS A 257 49.33 -18.66 -69.66
N GLU A 258 49.85 -17.67 -68.96
CA GLU A 258 51.13 -17.04 -69.31
C GLU A 258 52.29 -18.07 -69.30
N LYS A 259 52.33 -18.95 -68.31
CA LYS A 259 53.31 -20.06 -68.26
C LYS A 259 53.21 -20.97 -69.49
N ILE A 260 51.99 -21.31 -69.92
CA ILE A 260 51.76 -22.13 -71.12
C ILE A 260 52.17 -21.37 -72.39
N ASP A 261 51.82 -20.09 -72.50
CA ASP A 261 52.18 -19.25 -73.65
C ASP A 261 53.71 -19.10 -73.76
N GLN A 262 54.41 -18.86 -72.65
CA GLN A 262 55.87 -18.83 -72.61
C GLN A 262 56.48 -20.17 -73.03
N PHE A 263 55.95 -21.29 -72.52
CA PHE A 263 56.37 -22.63 -72.94
C PHE A 263 56.16 -22.83 -74.45
N LEU A 264 55.01 -22.45 -74.99
CA LEU A 264 54.73 -22.55 -76.43
C LEU A 264 55.67 -21.69 -77.28
N ILE A 265 55.98 -20.46 -76.84
CA ILE A 265 56.94 -19.58 -77.53
C ILE A 265 58.33 -20.20 -77.52
N SER A 266 58.81 -20.67 -76.37
CA SER A 266 60.12 -21.33 -76.28
C SER A 266 60.19 -22.58 -77.16
N SER A 267 59.13 -23.39 -77.17
CA SER A 267 59.03 -24.61 -77.97
C SER A 267 59.03 -24.28 -79.46
N LYS A 268 58.22 -23.30 -79.89
CA LYS A 268 58.25 -22.78 -81.28
C LYS A 268 59.62 -22.25 -81.67
N GLY A 269 60.32 -21.56 -80.77
CA GLY A 269 61.69 -21.10 -80.96
C GLY A 269 62.65 -22.27 -81.23
N VAL A 270 62.56 -23.33 -80.43
CA VAL A 270 63.34 -24.56 -80.61
C VAL A 270 63.01 -25.23 -81.95
N PHE A 271 61.72 -25.40 -82.29
CA PHE A 271 61.30 -25.97 -83.57
C PHE A 271 61.79 -25.15 -84.76
N ARG A 272 61.73 -23.80 -84.67
CA ARG A 272 62.23 -22.91 -85.71
C ARG A 272 63.74 -23.07 -85.89
N GLN A 273 64.52 -23.10 -84.81
CA GLN A 273 65.97 -23.32 -84.88
C GLN A 273 66.32 -24.68 -85.50
N GLN A 274 65.61 -25.75 -85.11
CA GLN A 274 65.79 -27.07 -85.71
C GLN A 274 65.43 -27.07 -87.20
N SER A 275 64.33 -26.41 -87.57
CA SER A 275 63.90 -26.30 -88.97
C SER A 275 64.88 -25.47 -89.81
N GLU A 276 65.42 -24.37 -89.28
CA GLU A 276 66.47 -23.56 -89.91
C GLU A 276 67.75 -24.39 -90.10
N MET A 277 68.19 -25.14 -89.08
CA MET A 277 69.35 -26.04 -89.17
C MET A 277 69.15 -27.11 -90.25
N LEU A 278 67.99 -27.77 -90.28
CA LEU A 278 67.65 -28.74 -91.33
C LEU A 278 67.65 -28.09 -92.72
N GLY A 279 67.14 -26.85 -92.84
CA GLY A 279 67.22 -26.06 -94.06
C GLY A 279 68.65 -25.77 -94.51
N CYS A 280 69.54 -25.37 -93.60
CA CYS A 280 70.95 -25.15 -93.88
C CYS A 280 71.66 -26.44 -94.32
N ILE A 281 71.39 -27.57 -93.66
CA ILE A 281 71.94 -28.89 -94.05
C ILE A 281 71.48 -29.24 -95.46
N ARG A 282 70.18 -29.04 -95.76
CA ARG A 282 69.64 -29.30 -97.10
C ARG A 282 70.29 -28.42 -98.17
N LEU A 283 70.47 -27.13 -97.91
CA LEU A 283 71.20 -26.23 -98.81
C LEU A 283 72.65 -26.64 -99.01
N ALA A 284 73.34 -27.10 -97.95
CA ALA A 284 74.70 -27.60 -98.07
C ALA A 284 74.76 -28.87 -98.93
N ILE A 285 73.81 -29.81 -98.75
CA ILE A 285 73.68 -30.99 -99.59
C ILE A 285 73.43 -30.59 -101.05
N ASP A 286 72.51 -29.66 -101.30
CA ASP A 286 72.18 -29.17 -102.64
C ASP A 286 73.42 -28.54 -103.31
N ASN A 287 74.12 -27.65 -102.61
CA ASN A 287 75.34 -27.00 -103.09
C ASN A 287 76.48 -28.00 -103.39
N ILE A 288 76.66 -29.04 -102.56
CA ILE A 288 77.71 -30.05 -102.79
C ILE A 288 77.30 -30.98 -103.93
N ALA A 289 76.03 -31.41 -103.99
CA ALA A 289 75.52 -32.25 -105.05
C ALA A 289 75.62 -31.55 -106.42
N GLU A 290 75.35 -30.24 -106.47
CA GLU A 290 75.53 -29.43 -107.69
C GLU A 290 77.00 -29.37 -108.12
N LYS A 291 77.94 -29.21 -107.18
CA LYS A 291 79.37 -29.27 -107.48
C LYS A 291 79.86 -30.65 -107.93
N CYS A 292 79.29 -31.71 -107.39
CA CYS A 292 79.58 -33.09 -107.77
C CYS A 292 78.87 -33.50 -109.08
N GLN A 293 77.93 -32.69 -109.56
CA GLN A 293 77.20 -32.98 -110.79
C GLN A 293 78.09 -32.72 -112.00
N ARG A 294 78.36 -33.78 -112.76
CA ARG A 294 79.04 -33.70 -114.06
C ARG A 294 78.19 -32.89 -115.04
N LEU A 295 78.84 -32.18 -115.97
CA LEU A 295 78.27 -31.30 -117.02
C LEU A 295 77.12 -31.89 -117.90
N ARG A 296 76.62 -33.11 -117.63
CA ARG A 296 75.49 -33.77 -118.33
C ARG A 296 74.62 -34.63 -117.39
N GLY A 297 74.03 -34.05 -116.36
CA GLY A 297 73.03 -34.70 -115.49
C GLY A 297 71.79 -33.83 -115.27
N THR A 298 70.64 -34.42 -114.93
CA THR A 298 69.37 -33.73 -114.62
C THR A 298 69.56 -32.71 -113.49
N PRO A 299 68.97 -31.49 -113.58
CA PRO A 299 69.20 -30.43 -112.59
C PRO A 299 68.99 -30.90 -111.14
N VAL A 300 69.94 -30.61 -110.25
CA VAL A 300 69.94 -31.01 -108.83
C VAL A 300 68.66 -30.60 -108.10
N GLU A 301 67.98 -29.53 -108.54
CA GLU A 301 66.73 -29.04 -107.95
C GLU A 301 65.58 -30.06 -107.92
N LYS A 302 65.58 -31.05 -108.84
CA LYS A 302 64.48 -32.04 -108.97
C LYS A 302 64.75 -33.38 -108.27
N LEU A 303 65.92 -33.57 -107.70
CA LEU A 303 66.32 -34.81 -107.04
C LEU A 303 65.89 -34.82 -105.57
N ASP A 304 65.51 -35.99 -105.05
CA ASP A 304 65.29 -36.17 -103.61
C ASP A 304 66.62 -36.17 -102.84
N VAL A 305 66.59 -35.85 -101.53
CA VAL A 305 67.80 -35.70 -100.69
C VAL A 305 68.67 -36.96 -100.72
N ASP A 306 68.06 -38.13 -100.63
CA ASP A 306 68.77 -39.42 -100.71
C ASP A 306 69.47 -39.62 -102.06
N SER A 307 68.87 -39.10 -103.14
CA SER A 307 69.46 -39.17 -104.47
C SER A 307 70.62 -38.18 -104.62
N LYS A 308 70.52 -36.98 -104.03
CA LYS A 308 71.62 -36.00 -103.98
C LYS A 308 72.81 -36.53 -103.19
N LEU A 309 72.56 -37.16 -102.03
CA LEU A 309 73.61 -37.78 -101.21
C LEU A 309 74.30 -38.94 -101.95
N LYS A 310 73.58 -39.74 -102.74
CA LYS A 310 74.19 -40.77 -103.60
C LYS A 310 75.11 -40.18 -104.66
N VAL A 311 74.71 -39.09 -105.32
CA VAL A 311 75.58 -38.39 -106.30
C VAL A 311 76.87 -37.90 -105.63
N ILE A 312 76.75 -37.31 -104.44
CA ILE A 312 77.92 -36.90 -103.65
C ILE A 312 78.79 -38.12 -103.28
N GLN A 313 78.17 -39.22 -102.84
CA GLN A 313 78.87 -40.45 -102.47
C GLN A 313 79.62 -41.06 -103.67
N GLU A 314 78.97 -41.21 -104.81
CA GLU A 314 79.59 -41.72 -106.05
C GLU A 314 80.78 -40.85 -106.45
N HIS A 315 80.61 -39.52 -106.45
CA HIS A 315 81.71 -38.61 -106.75
C HIS A 315 82.87 -38.74 -105.74
N ILE A 316 82.59 -38.88 -104.44
CA ILE A 316 83.63 -39.09 -103.43
C ILE A 316 84.34 -40.44 -103.64
N VAL A 317 83.60 -41.53 -103.88
CA VAL A 317 84.18 -42.86 -104.12
C VAL A 317 85.04 -42.83 -105.37
N GLU A 318 84.54 -42.25 -106.46
CA GLU A 318 85.31 -42.06 -107.69
C GLU A 318 86.56 -41.22 -107.47
N HIS A 319 86.46 -40.07 -106.78
CA HIS A 319 87.64 -39.27 -106.49
C HIS A 319 88.62 -39.99 -105.56
N THR A 320 88.14 -40.82 -104.64
CA THR A 320 88.97 -41.65 -103.76
C THR A 320 89.63 -42.78 -104.55
N ASP A 321 88.92 -43.38 -105.49
CA ASP A 321 89.43 -44.43 -106.36
C ASP A 321 90.41 -43.85 -107.39
N ILE A 322 90.19 -42.63 -107.89
CA ILE A 322 91.17 -41.85 -108.66
C ILE A 322 92.40 -41.56 -107.82
N LEU A 323 92.27 -41.16 -106.55
CA LEU A 323 93.42 -40.94 -105.65
C LEU A 323 94.17 -42.24 -105.33
N LYS A 324 93.47 -43.38 -105.21
CA LYS A 324 94.07 -44.71 -105.03
C LYS A 324 94.74 -45.22 -106.31
N LEU A 325 94.17 -44.94 -107.47
CA LEU A 325 94.77 -45.24 -108.79
C LEU A 325 95.94 -44.30 -109.12
N ALA A 326 95.93 -43.07 -108.60
CA ALA A 326 97.04 -42.12 -108.69
C ALA A 326 98.18 -42.42 -107.70
N LYS A 327 98.09 -43.48 -106.89
CA LYS A 327 99.17 -43.90 -105.98
C LYS A 327 99.57 -45.36 -106.18
N LEU A 328 100.56 -45.57 -107.06
CA LEU A 328 101.81 -46.37 -106.90
C LEU A 328 102.56 -46.49 -108.24
N PRO A 329 103.92 -46.62 -108.30
CA PRO A 329 104.94 -46.22 -107.33
C PRO A 329 106.13 -45.44 -107.96
N GLU A 330 106.63 -44.41 -107.29
CA GLU A 330 108.04 -44.01 -107.41
C GLU A 330 108.61 -43.65 -106.03
N SER A 331 109.89 -43.94 -105.87
CA SER A 331 110.58 -44.31 -104.64
C SER A 331 111.44 -43.19 -104.08
N ALA A 332 111.37 -43.04 -102.74
CA ALA A 332 112.44 -42.75 -101.78
C ALA A 332 113.19 -41.39 -101.75
N ALA A 333 113.42 -40.99 -100.49
CA ALA A 333 114.35 -39.97 -99.94
C ALA A 333 113.92 -38.51 -100.12
N ALA A 334 113.88 -37.63 -99.11
CA ALA A 334 114.45 -37.58 -97.76
C ALA A 334 113.50 -36.69 -96.92
N SER A 335 112.98 -37.12 -95.76
CA SER A 335 113.57 -36.98 -94.42
C SER A 335 113.97 -35.55 -94.03
N GLU A 336 113.06 -34.85 -93.36
CA GLU A 336 113.25 -33.94 -92.21
C GLU A 336 111.84 -33.42 -91.88
N GLY A 337 111.27 -33.47 -90.68
CA GLY A 337 111.80 -33.74 -89.35
C GLY A 337 111.03 -32.85 -88.37
N LEU A 338 109.88 -33.30 -87.85
CA LEU A 338 109.49 -33.11 -86.45
C LEU A 338 108.23 -33.93 -86.09
N GLN A 339 108.43 -34.91 -85.21
CA GLN A 339 107.49 -35.53 -84.28
C GLN A 339 107.97 -35.13 -82.86
N PRO A 340 107.26 -35.37 -81.73
CA PRO A 340 105.93 -35.97 -81.54
C PRO A 340 105.02 -35.20 -80.54
N SER A 341 103.83 -35.79 -80.33
CA SER A 341 102.80 -35.78 -79.25
C SER A 341 103.19 -35.36 -77.80
N PRO A 342 102.38 -35.56 -76.71
CA PRO A 342 100.96 -35.95 -76.52
C PRO A 342 100.22 -35.16 -75.38
N SER A 343 99.01 -35.62 -75.01
CA SER A 343 98.37 -35.49 -73.67
C SER A 343 97.63 -34.16 -73.40
N SER A 344 96.53 -34.07 -72.67
CA SER A 344 95.90 -34.90 -71.62
C SER A 344 94.48 -34.36 -71.38
N ILE A 345 93.45 -35.21 -71.32
CA ILE A 345 92.73 -35.56 -70.08
C ILE A 345 92.63 -34.43 -69.04
N LEU A 346 91.40 -34.00 -68.75
CA LEU A 346 90.79 -33.62 -67.46
C LEU A 346 89.31 -33.33 -67.78
N LYS A 347 88.29 -34.14 -67.47
CA LYS A 347 87.85 -34.65 -66.17
C LYS A 347 88.12 -33.68 -65.02
N ASN A 348 87.11 -32.88 -64.69
CA ASN A 348 86.66 -32.54 -63.33
C ASN A 348 85.17 -32.22 -63.49
N ARG A 349 84.19 -32.98 -62.99
CA ARG A 349 83.92 -33.48 -61.64
C ARG A 349 83.99 -32.41 -60.53
N ILE A 350 82.80 -31.89 -60.21
CA ILE A 350 82.14 -31.87 -58.89
C ILE A 350 82.87 -31.18 -57.72
N SER A 351 82.19 -30.19 -57.13
CA SER A 351 81.84 -30.11 -55.69
C SER A 351 80.70 -29.07 -55.57
N ARG A 352 79.45 -29.39 -55.24
CA ARG A 352 78.86 -29.85 -53.97
C ARG A 352 79.39 -29.12 -52.74
N HIS A 353 78.60 -28.19 -52.23
CA HIS A 353 78.07 -28.03 -50.85
C HIS A 353 77.60 -26.57 -50.71
N ALA A 354 76.49 -26.20 -50.07
CA ALA A 354 75.74 -26.87 -49.01
C ALA A 354 74.25 -26.47 -49.04
N LEU A 355 73.40 -27.37 -48.54
CA LEU A 355 72.14 -27.03 -47.87
C LEU A 355 72.43 -26.09 -46.68
N ILE A 356 71.50 -25.19 -46.36
CA ILE A 356 70.90 -24.99 -45.03
C ILE A 356 69.58 -24.21 -45.21
N ASP A 357 68.50 -24.87 -44.81
CA ASP A 357 67.24 -24.44 -44.20
C ASP A 357 66.58 -23.06 -44.44
N SER A 358 65.26 -23.16 -44.68
CA SER A 358 64.17 -22.21 -44.39
C SER A 358 64.20 -21.70 -42.92
N PRO A 359 63.48 -20.62 -42.47
CA PRO A 359 62.07 -20.35 -42.79
C PRO A 359 61.59 -18.86 -42.81
N PHE A 360 60.37 -18.70 -43.33
CA PHE A 360 59.33 -17.68 -43.07
C PHE A 360 59.65 -16.40 -42.25
N LYS A 361 59.27 -15.25 -42.84
CA LYS A 361 58.55 -14.08 -42.25
C LYS A 361 58.49 -12.96 -43.30
N SER A 362 57.35 -12.70 -43.94
CA SER A 362 56.31 -11.71 -43.58
C SER A 362 56.79 -10.25 -43.43
N SER A 363 56.52 -9.46 -44.50
CA SER A 363 56.03 -8.06 -44.51
C SER A 363 57.00 -6.91 -44.13
N PRO A 364 56.74 -5.60 -44.42
CA PRO A 364 55.90 -4.91 -45.43
C PRO A 364 56.51 -3.59 -46.04
N SER A 365 55.72 -2.93 -46.91
CA SER A 365 55.69 -1.46 -47.19
C SER A 365 56.71 -0.93 -48.22
N ARG A 366 56.42 -0.02 -49.16
CA ARG A 366 55.58 1.20 -49.22
C ARG A 366 55.30 1.50 -50.71
N GLY A 367 54.20 2.12 -51.12
CA GLY A 367 53.21 2.82 -50.32
C GLY A 367 52.13 3.47 -51.17
N LEU A 368 51.08 3.90 -50.49
CA LEU A 368 50.21 4.97 -50.92
C LEU A 368 50.01 5.89 -49.72
N LYS A 369 50.24 7.17 -49.98
CA LYS A 369 50.09 8.26 -49.04
C LYS A 369 48.61 8.54 -48.81
N ASN A 370 48.35 9.05 -47.60
CA ASN A 370 47.25 9.95 -47.23
C ASN A 370 45.84 9.37 -47.25
N VAL A 371 45.31 9.05 -46.06
CA VAL A 371 44.23 9.86 -45.44
C VAL A 371 44.40 9.81 -43.93
N GLN A 372 44.70 10.96 -43.34
CA GLN A 372 44.53 11.19 -41.91
C GLN A 372 43.46 12.28 -41.80
N MET A 373 42.26 11.92 -41.35
CA MET A 373 41.46 12.82 -40.52
C MET A 373 40.52 11.98 -39.66
N ALA A 374 40.88 11.90 -38.39
CA ALA A 374 39.96 11.58 -37.32
C ALA A 374 39.07 12.81 -37.09
N LEU A 375 37.76 12.61 -36.96
CA LEU A 375 36.92 13.46 -36.13
C LEU A 375 35.86 12.57 -35.45
N ARG A 376 36.12 12.32 -34.17
CA ARG A 376 35.15 11.88 -33.16
C ARG A 376 34.05 12.95 -33.05
N PHE A 377 32.79 12.53 -32.99
CA PHE A 377 31.71 13.20 -32.27
C PHE A 377 30.73 12.09 -31.87
N ALA A 378 30.84 11.57 -30.64
CA ALA A 378 30.15 12.02 -29.43
C ALA A 378 28.69 11.57 -29.40
N ALA A 379 28.46 10.55 -28.57
CA ALA A 379 27.18 10.28 -27.96
C ALA A 379 26.86 11.41 -26.97
N ASP A 380 25.65 11.96 -27.04
CA ASP A 380 24.89 12.52 -25.92
C ASP A 380 23.54 13.00 -26.44
N VAL A 381 22.49 12.20 -26.22
CA VAL A 381 21.13 12.73 -26.03
C VAL A 381 20.50 11.93 -24.89
N LYS A 382 20.81 12.38 -23.67
CA LYS A 382 19.96 12.24 -22.49
C LYS A 382 19.61 13.66 -22.06
N GLN A 383 18.35 13.86 -21.70
CA GLN A 383 17.69 15.08 -21.19
C GLN A 383 16.94 15.92 -22.23
N SER A 384 15.65 15.64 -22.37
CA SER A 384 14.59 16.58 -22.00
C SER A 384 13.36 15.80 -21.56
#